data_AF-A0A7J9CR59-F1
#
_entry.id   AF-A0A7J9CR59-F1
#
_cell.length_a   1.000
_cell.length_b   1.000
_cell.length_c   1.000
_cell.angle_alpha   90.00
_cell.angle_beta   90.00
_cell.angle_gamma   90.00
#
_symmetry.space_group_name_H-M   'P 1'
#
loop_
_entity.id
_entity.type
_entity.pdbx_description
1 polymer ?
#
loop_
_entity_poly.entity_id
_entity_poly.type
_entity_poly.pdbx_seq_one_letter_code
_entity_poly.pdbx_strand_id
1 'polypeptide(L)'
;MPLIIIHFCFCLSRYDLNVDLLDVHADKSTFHRFDKFNLKYNPCGQSRLREIFLKQDNLIQGRFLGELTKEVFSDLAASKYQMAEYRISIYGRKQSEWDQLASWIVNNDLYSENVVWLIQIPRLYNVYKEMGIVTSFQNILDNIFIPLFEVTVDPDSHPQLHVFLKQVVGLDLVDDESKPERRPTKHMPTPDQWTNVFNPAFSYYAYYCYANLYTLNKLRESKGMTTIKFRPHSGEAGDIDHLAATFLTAHNIAHGINLRKSPVLQYLYYLAQIGLAMSPLSNNSLFLDYHRNPFPMFFLRGLNVSLSTDDPLQIHLTKEPLVEEYSIAASVWKLSACDLCEIARNSVYQSGFSHALKSHWIGKEYYKRGPNGNEIQRTNVPHIRLEFRDRVNSVFPGHALKPKGTSITLIHRIYWFTTVKSIMVSGSN
;
A
#
# COMPACT_ATOMS: atom_id res chain seq x y z
N MET A 1 19.37 12.52 25.34
CA MET A 1 18.05 12.23 25.95
C MET A 1 17.58 10.78 25.77
N PRO A 2 17.61 10.15 24.57
CA PRO A 2 17.14 8.75 24.39
C PRO A 2 17.88 7.75 25.28
N LEU A 3 19.21 7.88 25.36
CA LEU A 3 20.08 7.04 26.17
C LEU A 3 19.82 7.15 27.68
N ILE A 4 19.33 8.29 28.16
CA ILE A 4 19.00 8.49 29.58
C ILE A 4 17.71 7.72 29.91
N ILE A 5 16.70 7.78 29.04
CA ILE A 5 15.44 7.02 29.22
C ILE A 5 15.73 5.52 29.21
N ILE A 6 16.54 5.04 28.26
CA ILE A 6 16.90 3.62 28.19
C ILE A 6 17.69 3.18 29.42
N HIS A 7 18.64 4.01 29.88
CA HIS A 7 19.46 3.72 31.05
C HIS A 7 18.67 3.69 32.36
N PHE A 8 17.79 4.67 32.59
CA PHE A 8 17.02 4.76 33.84
C PHE A 8 15.79 3.86 33.88
N CYS A 9 15.14 3.59 32.74
CA CYS A 9 13.94 2.73 32.74
C CYS A 9 14.24 1.24 32.57
N PHE A 10 15.37 0.88 31.96
CA PHE A 10 15.64 -0.52 31.57
C PHE A 10 17.01 -1.04 32.03
N CYS A 11 17.79 -0.25 32.78
CA CYS A 11 19.13 -0.62 33.27
C CYS A 11 20.11 -1.04 32.15
N LEU A 12 19.89 -0.56 30.93
CA LEU A 12 20.76 -0.83 29.78
C LEU A 12 21.74 0.34 29.59
N SER A 13 23.03 0.04 29.44
CA SER A 13 24.02 1.06 29.10
C SER A 13 24.08 1.30 27.59
N ARG A 14 24.73 2.38 27.16
CA ARG A 14 25.02 2.64 25.74
C ARG A 14 25.79 1.48 25.08
N TYR A 15 26.58 0.75 25.87
CA TYR A 15 27.43 -0.34 25.39
C TYR A 15 26.65 -1.66 25.23
N ASP A 16 25.48 -1.78 25.85
CA ASP A 16 24.62 -2.97 25.74
C ASP A 16 23.68 -2.89 24.53
N LEU A 17 23.39 -1.68 24.04
CA LEU A 17 22.56 -1.42 22.86
C LEU A 17 23.29 -1.87 21.57
N ASN A 18 23.11 -3.13 21.20
CA ASN A 18 23.49 -3.69 19.92
C ASN A 18 22.26 -4.22 19.16
N VAL A 19 22.46 -4.57 17.89
CA VAL A 19 21.38 -5.03 16.99
C VAL A 19 20.68 -6.27 17.54
N ASP A 20 21.41 -7.19 18.16
CA ASP A 20 20.85 -8.41 18.75
C ASP A 20 19.95 -8.08 19.96
N LEU A 21 20.34 -7.13 20.80
CA LEU A 21 19.53 -6.69 21.94
C LEU A 21 18.29 -5.90 21.50
N LEU A 22 18.35 -5.16 20.39
CA LEU A 22 17.17 -4.52 19.83
C LEU A 22 16.12 -5.57 19.39
N ASP A 23 16.56 -6.76 18.99
CA ASP A 23 15.72 -7.89 18.57
C ASP A 23 14.62 -7.51 17.58
N VAL A 24 14.96 -6.62 16.64
CA VAL A 24 14.02 -6.09 15.64
C VAL A 24 14.08 -6.82 14.29
N HIS A 25 15.08 -7.69 14.07
CA HIS A 25 15.20 -8.43 12.81
C HIS A 25 14.24 -9.62 12.74
N ALA A 26 13.68 -9.84 11.56
CA ALA A 26 12.94 -11.06 11.25
C ALA A 26 13.93 -12.24 11.07
N ASP A 27 13.58 -13.40 11.61
CA ASP A 27 14.43 -14.58 11.60
C ASP A 27 13.63 -15.84 11.23
N LYS A 28 14.26 -17.02 11.26
CA LYS A 28 13.56 -18.29 10.96
C LYS A 28 12.34 -18.54 11.87
N SER A 29 12.27 -17.93 13.04
CA SER A 29 11.17 -18.09 13.99
C SER A 29 9.93 -17.26 13.62
N THR A 30 10.05 -16.27 12.72
CA THR A 30 8.92 -15.46 12.21
C THR A 30 8.20 -16.12 11.05
N PHE A 31 8.78 -17.15 10.41
CA PHE A 31 8.18 -17.83 9.28
C PHE A 31 6.84 -18.49 9.67
N HIS A 32 5.77 -18.14 8.96
CA HIS A 32 4.37 -18.49 9.27
C HIS A 32 3.88 -18.03 10.67
N ARG A 33 4.60 -17.11 11.32
CA ARG A 33 4.31 -16.60 12.67
C ARG A 33 4.21 -15.09 12.66
N PHE A 34 3.13 -14.59 12.04
CA PHE A 34 2.85 -13.15 11.96
C PHE A 34 2.70 -12.50 13.35
N ASP A 35 2.23 -13.26 14.33
CA ASP A 35 2.21 -12.86 15.74
C ASP A 35 3.61 -12.53 16.27
N LYS A 36 4.61 -13.37 15.98
CA LYS A 36 6.01 -13.12 16.36
C LYS A 36 6.62 -11.98 15.56
N PHE A 37 6.30 -11.85 14.28
CA PHE A 37 6.73 -10.71 13.48
C PHE A 37 6.23 -9.39 14.05
N ASN A 38 4.97 -9.33 14.48
CA ASN A 38 4.42 -8.14 15.13
C ASN A 38 5.19 -7.73 16.40
N LEU A 39 5.79 -8.68 17.11
CA LEU A 39 6.62 -8.39 18.28
C LEU A 39 7.97 -7.76 17.90
N LYS A 40 8.48 -7.96 16.68
CA LYS A 40 9.72 -7.35 16.18
C LYS A 40 9.61 -5.84 15.97
N TYR A 41 8.40 -5.27 16.02
CA TYR A 41 8.22 -3.83 16.12
C TYR A 41 8.48 -3.27 17.52
N ASN A 42 8.69 -4.11 18.54
CA ASN A 42 8.99 -3.70 19.91
C ASN A 42 10.50 -3.78 20.16
N PRO A 43 11.25 -2.65 20.13
CA PRO A 43 12.67 -2.67 20.42
C PRO A 43 12.95 -3.29 21.79
N CYS A 44 13.94 -4.18 21.86
CA CYS A 44 14.28 -4.95 23.06
C CYS A 44 13.11 -5.76 23.65
N GLY A 45 12.11 -6.10 22.81
CA GLY A 45 10.87 -6.75 23.24
C GLY A 45 9.94 -5.86 24.06
N GLN A 46 10.24 -4.56 24.20
CA GLN A 46 9.49 -3.63 25.06
C GLN A 46 8.52 -2.77 24.25
N SER A 47 7.21 -2.97 24.47
CA SER A 47 6.17 -2.17 23.81
C SER A 47 6.25 -0.67 24.15
N ARG A 48 6.73 -0.33 25.35
CA ARG A 48 6.96 1.07 25.76
C ARG A 48 8.00 1.77 24.90
N LEU A 49 9.06 1.07 24.48
CA LEU A 49 10.08 1.66 23.61
C LEU A 49 9.52 1.94 22.20
N ARG A 50 8.68 1.04 21.69
CA ARG A 50 7.93 1.28 20.45
C ARG A 50 7.02 2.50 20.58
N GLU A 51 6.30 2.65 21.68
CA GLU A 51 5.43 3.79 21.92
C GLU A 51 6.21 5.11 21.97
N ILE A 52 7.36 5.13 22.66
CA ILE A 52 8.18 6.34 22.81
C ILE A 52 8.86 6.74 21.50
N PHE A 53 9.47 5.77 20.79
CA PHE A 53 10.34 6.05 19.64
C PHE A 53 9.69 5.86 18.27
N LEU A 54 8.70 4.97 18.16
CA LEU A 54 8.13 4.52 16.87
C LEU A 54 6.62 4.78 16.75
N LYS A 55 6.05 5.64 17.61
CA LYS A 55 4.67 6.13 17.49
C LYS A 55 4.62 7.64 17.47
N GLN A 56 3.73 8.17 16.63
CA GLN A 56 3.43 9.60 16.54
C GLN A 56 2.50 10.08 17.66
N ASP A 57 1.53 9.23 18.04
CA ASP A 57 0.59 9.51 19.12
C ASP A 57 1.15 8.94 20.44
N ASN A 58 1.85 9.79 21.19
CA ASN A 58 2.41 9.47 22.50
C ASN A 58 2.55 10.74 23.39
N LEU A 59 3.02 10.57 24.62
CA LEU A 59 3.13 11.65 25.62
C LEU A 59 3.94 12.86 25.16
N ILE A 60 4.95 12.66 24.31
CA ILE A 60 5.82 13.73 23.78
C ILE A 60 5.46 14.08 22.33
N GLN A 61 4.22 13.79 21.93
CA GLN A 61 3.64 14.17 20.64
C GLN A 61 4.49 13.69 19.46
N GLY A 62 5.06 12.49 19.56
CA GLY A 62 5.77 11.85 18.46
C GLY A 62 7.11 12.50 18.10
N ARG A 63 7.68 13.33 18.99
CA ARG A 63 8.94 14.06 18.75
C ARG A 63 10.07 13.15 18.24
N PHE A 64 10.32 12.01 18.88
CA PHE A 64 11.41 11.12 18.46
C PHE A 64 11.19 10.50 17.09
N LEU A 65 9.96 10.06 16.79
CA LEU A 65 9.65 9.54 15.45
C LEU A 65 9.79 10.65 14.40
N GLY A 66 9.39 11.88 14.72
CA GLY A 66 9.56 13.03 13.84
C GLY A 66 11.03 13.36 13.57
N GLU A 67 11.85 13.43 14.62
CA GLU A 67 13.31 13.63 14.51
C GLU A 67 13.95 12.52 13.65
N LEU A 68 13.64 11.25 13.91
CA LEU A 68 14.14 10.12 13.11
C LEU A 68 13.69 10.21 11.65
N THR A 69 12.43 10.57 11.42
CA THR A 69 11.88 10.70 10.06
C THR A 69 12.62 11.79 9.28
N LYS A 70 13.01 12.90 9.92
CA LYS A 70 13.81 13.95 9.27
C LYS A 70 15.20 13.44 8.85
N GLU A 71 15.85 12.65 9.69
CA GLU A 71 17.14 12.03 9.35
C GLU A 71 16.98 11.10 8.12
N VAL A 72 15.95 10.26 8.12
CA VAL A 72 15.63 9.39 6.98
C VAL A 72 15.34 10.21 5.71
N PHE A 73 14.65 11.34 5.82
CA PHE A 73 14.39 12.22 4.66
C PHE A 73 15.67 12.84 4.12
N SER A 74 16.60 13.22 4.99
CA SER A 74 17.90 13.76 4.60
C SER A 74 18.72 12.70 3.84
N ASP A 75 18.77 11.47 4.35
CA ASP A 75 19.48 10.36 3.71
C ASP A 75 18.86 9.99 2.36
N LEU A 76 17.52 10.01 2.27
CA LEU A 76 16.80 9.75 1.02
C LEU A 76 17.02 10.88 0.00
N ALA A 77 17.05 12.14 0.43
CA ALA A 77 17.35 13.27 -0.46
C ALA A 77 18.80 13.23 -0.97
N ALA A 78 19.75 12.76 -0.16
CA ALA A 78 21.12 12.49 -0.60
C ALA A 78 21.17 11.34 -1.62
N SER A 79 20.23 10.39 -1.54
CA SER A 79 20.09 9.24 -2.43
C SER A 79 19.31 9.63 -3.69
N LYS A 80 19.99 10.29 -4.63
CA LYS A 80 19.41 10.97 -5.82
C LYS A 80 18.28 10.24 -6.58
N TYR A 81 18.32 8.91 -6.65
CA TYR A 81 17.40 8.11 -7.49
C TYR A 81 16.41 7.25 -6.70
N GLN A 82 16.35 7.41 -5.37
CA GLN A 82 15.43 6.65 -4.52
C GLN A 82 14.29 7.55 -4.04
N MET A 83 13.06 7.07 -4.20
CA MET A 83 11.84 7.71 -3.75
C MET A 83 11.06 6.76 -2.84
N ALA A 84 10.26 7.29 -1.93
CA ALA A 84 9.52 6.51 -0.96
C ALA A 84 8.03 6.84 -0.93
N GLU A 85 7.23 5.79 -0.79
CA GLU A 85 5.81 5.85 -0.49
C GLU A 85 5.59 5.21 0.89
N TYR A 86 5.73 6.01 1.95
CA TYR A 86 5.65 5.51 3.32
C TYR A 86 4.21 5.29 3.74
N ARG A 87 3.96 4.24 4.52
CA ARG A 87 2.65 3.95 5.11
C ARG A 87 2.62 4.48 6.53
N ILE A 88 1.56 5.18 6.89
CA ILE A 88 1.29 5.62 8.26
C ILE A 88 -0.16 5.30 8.64
N SER A 89 -0.37 4.87 9.88
CA SER A 89 -1.66 4.31 10.30
C SER A 89 -2.65 5.36 10.75
N ILE A 90 -3.89 5.18 10.30
CA ILE A 90 -5.10 5.65 10.99
C ILE A 90 -5.92 4.41 11.33
N TYR A 91 -6.34 4.31 12.59
CA TYR A 91 -7.02 3.13 13.12
C TYR A 91 -8.53 3.23 13.00
N GLY A 92 -9.07 4.45 12.88
CA GLY A 92 -10.51 4.69 12.81
C GLY A 92 -11.19 4.48 14.17
N ARG A 93 -10.46 4.70 15.28
CA ARG A 93 -11.03 4.63 16.63
C ARG A 93 -11.71 5.92 17.05
N LYS A 94 -11.21 7.06 16.56
CA LYS A 94 -11.72 8.41 16.82
C LYS A 94 -11.55 9.28 15.58
N GLN A 95 -12.47 10.20 15.34
CA GLN A 95 -12.36 11.20 14.27
C GLN A 95 -11.10 12.08 14.40
N SER A 96 -10.68 12.36 15.64
CA SER A 96 -9.51 13.21 15.93
C SER A 96 -8.17 12.62 15.44
N GLU A 97 -8.12 11.34 15.04
CA GLU A 97 -6.86 10.71 14.59
C GLU A 97 -6.28 11.40 13.35
N TRP A 98 -7.13 11.95 12.46
CA TRP A 98 -6.68 12.70 11.29
C TRP A 98 -5.99 14.01 11.65
N ASP A 99 -6.63 14.81 12.53
CA ASP A 99 -6.06 16.09 12.97
C ASP A 99 -4.78 15.87 13.78
N GLN A 100 -4.76 14.88 14.67
CA GLN A 100 -3.56 14.52 15.43
C GLN A 100 -2.39 14.16 14.51
N LEU A 101 -2.65 13.31 13.50
CA LEU A 101 -1.63 12.93 12.54
C LEU A 101 -1.17 14.12 11.69
N ALA A 102 -2.10 14.95 11.22
CA ALA A 102 -1.79 16.13 10.43
C ALA A 102 -0.96 17.16 11.23
N SER A 103 -1.32 17.39 12.50
CA SER A 103 -0.56 18.20 13.43
C SER A 103 0.85 17.64 13.63
N TRP A 104 1.00 16.32 13.79
CA TRP A 104 2.33 15.71 13.91
C TRP A 104 3.18 15.97 12.67
N ILE A 105 2.63 15.82 11.46
CA ILE A 105 3.34 16.09 10.20
C ILE A 105 3.76 17.55 10.10
N VAL A 106 2.83 18.49 10.32
CA VAL A 106 3.07 19.93 10.13
C VAL A 106 3.99 20.49 11.22
N ASN A 107 3.74 20.18 12.49
CA ASN A 107 4.52 20.71 13.60
C ASN A 107 5.96 20.18 13.63
N ASN A 108 6.21 19.03 12.99
CA ASN A 108 7.54 18.48 12.81
C ASN A 108 8.09 18.73 11.40
N ASP A 109 7.52 19.61 10.55
CA ASP A 109 8.01 19.90 9.19
C ASP A 109 8.35 18.64 8.36
N LEU A 110 7.50 17.60 8.42
CA LEU A 110 7.76 16.32 7.78
C LEU A 110 7.36 16.36 6.29
N TYR A 111 8.19 17.05 5.51
CA TYR A 111 8.05 17.17 4.06
C TYR A 111 9.38 16.86 3.36
N SER A 112 9.30 16.16 2.23
CA SER A 112 10.41 15.91 1.31
C SER A 112 9.87 15.72 -0.10
N GLU A 113 10.59 16.19 -1.12
CA GLU A 113 10.24 15.96 -2.53
C GLU A 113 10.33 14.48 -2.93
N ASN A 114 11.12 13.70 -2.17
CA ASN A 114 11.34 12.27 -2.41
C ASN A 114 10.29 11.38 -1.73
N VAL A 115 9.36 11.95 -0.96
CA VAL A 115 8.46 11.18 -0.10
C VAL A 115 7.01 11.58 -0.32
N VAL A 116 6.14 10.57 -0.41
CA VAL A 116 4.68 10.72 -0.32
C VAL A 116 4.11 9.69 0.64
N TRP A 117 2.88 9.91 1.09
CA TRP A 117 2.26 9.10 2.15
C TRP A 117 1.08 8.27 1.66
N LEU A 118 0.99 7.03 2.14
CA LEU A 118 -0.21 6.21 2.11
C LEU A 118 -0.75 6.07 3.53
N ILE A 119 -2.07 6.20 3.66
CA ILE A 119 -2.75 5.99 4.94
C ILE A 119 -3.20 4.55 5.01
N GLN A 120 -2.62 3.78 5.92
CA GLN A 120 -2.99 2.39 6.14
C GLN A 120 -4.03 2.27 7.24
N ILE A 121 -5.07 1.50 6.98
CA ILE A 121 -6.15 1.20 7.92
C ILE A 121 -6.07 -0.28 8.30
N PRO A 122 -5.62 -0.59 9.53
CA PRO A 122 -5.62 -1.96 10.03
C PRO A 122 -7.05 -2.49 10.21
N ARG A 123 -7.31 -3.70 9.71
CA ARG A 123 -8.63 -4.36 9.81
C ARG A 123 -8.87 -4.95 11.21
N LEU A 124 -9.01 -4.10 12.23
CA LEU A 124 -9.06 -4.48 13.65
C LEU A 124 -10.41 -4.17 14.33
N TYR A 125 -11.53 -4.20 13.59
CA TYR A 125 -12.84 -3.86 14.16
C TYR A 125 -13.19 -4.71 15.38
N ASN A 126 -12.96 -6.02 15.32
CA ASN A 126 -13.25 -6.93 16.43
C ASN A 126 -12.55 -6.54 17.73
N VAL A 127 -11.30 -6.09 17.64
CA VAL A 127 -10.51 -5.62 18.80
C VAL A 127 -11.15 -4.38 19.40
N TYR A 128 -11.49 -3.39 18.58
CA TYR A 128 -12.11 -2.15 19.06
C TYR A 128 -13.53 -2.36 19.58
N LYS A 129 -14.24 -3.34 19.01
CA LYS A 129 -15.57 -3.75 19.43
C LYS A 129 -15.54 -4.43 20.80
N GLU A 130 -14.59 -5.33 21.04
CA GLU A 130 -14.37 -5.97 22.34
C GLU A 130 -13.97 -4.96 23.43
N MET A 131 -13.16 -3.95 23.07
CA MET A 131 -12.78 -2.86 23.97
C MET A 131 -13.92 -1.85 24.23
N GLY A 132 -15.06 -1.97 23.53
CA GLY A 132 -16.17 -1.01 23.65
C GLY A 132 -15.88 0.37 23.07
N ILE A 133 -14.83 0.52 22.25
CA ILE A 133 -14.44 1.80 21.61
C ILE A 133 -15.39 2.13 20.46
N VAL A 134 -15.86 1.10 19.74
CA VAL A 134 -16.81 1.23 18.63
C VAL A 134 -18.02 0.33 18.86
N THR A 135 -19.20 0.76 18.42
CA THR A 135 -20.45 0.02 18.59
C THR A 135 -20.90 -0.68 17.31
N SER A 136 -20.49 -0.19 16.14
CA SER A 136 -20.76 -0.79 14.84
C SER A 136 -19.62 -0.54 13.87
N PHE A 137 -19.60 -1.25 12.74
CA PHE A 137 -18.60 -1.00 11.71
C PHE A 137 -18.72 0.42 11.11
N GLN A 138 -19.93 0.99 11.10
CA GLN A 138 -20.16 2.38 10.68
C GLN A 138 -19.28 3.37 11.45
N ASN A 139 -19.04 3.18 12.75
CA ASN A 139 -18.20 4.09 13.52
C ASN A 139 -16.77 4.17 12.98
N ILE A 140 -16.22 3.05 12.50
CA ILE A 140 -14.88 3.05 11.89
C ILE A 140 -14.91 3.85 10.58
N LEU A 141 -15.92 3.65 9.75
CA LEU A 141 -16.08 4.40 8.50
C LEU A 141 -16.24 5.90 8.78
N ASP A 142 -17.05 6.26 9.77
CA ASP A 142 -17.27 7.65 10.19
C ASP A 142 -15.96 8.29 10.64
N ASN A 143 -15.22 7.62 11.53
CA ASN A 143 -13.94 8.09 12.05
C ASN A 143 -12.88 8.29 10.96
N ILE A 144 -12.96 7.53 9.86
CA ILE A 144 -12.01 7.60 8.75
C ILE A 144 -12.44 8.62 7.70
N PHE A 145 -13.70 8.64 7.30
CA PHE A 145 -14.13 9.37 6.11
C PHE A 145 -14.78 10.73 6.41
N ILE A 146 -15.46 10.91 7.55
CA ILE A 146 -16.11 12.19 7.86
C ILE A 146 -15.10 13.34 7.92
N PRO A 147 -13.96 13.25 8.66
CA PRO A 147 -12.97 14.32 8.68
C PRO A 147 -12.42 14.68 7.29
N LEU A 148 -12.32 13.68 6.40
CA LEU A 148 -11.88 13.89 5.01
C LEU A 148 -12.93 14.61 4.17
N PHE A 149 -14.22 14.35 4.40
CA PHE A 149 -15.30 15.09 3.76
C PHE A 149 -15.37 16.52 4.29
N GLU A 150 -15.28 16.72 5.60
CA GLU A 150 -15.31 18.03 6.26
C GLU A 150 -14.21 18.94 5.69
N VAL A 151 -12.94 18.52 5.73
CA VAL A 151 -11.81 19.30 5.20
C VAL A 151 -11.87 19.53 3.68
N THR A 152 -12.59 18.68 2.95
CA THR A 152 -12.79 18.85 1.50
C THR A 152 -13.87 19.90 1.24
N VAL A 153 -14.94 19.92 2.05
CA VAL A 153 -16.00 20.92 1.95
C VAL A 153 -15.46 22.29 2.37
N ASP A 154 -14.80 22.35 3.52
CA ASP A 154 -14.22 23.55 4.10
C ASP A 154 -12.78 23.30 4.56
N PRO A 155 -11.76 23.74 3.80
CA PRO A 155 -10.36 23.59 4.18
C PRO A 155 -9.99 24.22 5.52
N ASP A 156 -10.73 25.25 5.97
CA ASP A 156 -10.44 25.97 7.21
C ASP A 156 -10.93 25.21 8.46
N SER A 157 -11.80 24.19 8.29
CA SER A 157 -12.24 23.36 9.41
C SER A 157 -11.12 22.42 9.91
N HIS A 158 -10.21 22.00 9.03
CA HIS A 158 -9.01 21.22 9.36
C HIS A 158 -7.79 21.72 8.57
N PRO A 159 -7.20 22.88 8.92
CA PRO A 159 -6.21 23.55 8.07
C PRO A 159 -4.91 22.75 7.91
N GLN A 160 -4.43 22.11 8.99
CA GLN A 160 -3.23 21.27 8.92
C GLN A 160 -3.48 19.98 8.13
N LEU A 161 -4.68 19.39 8.26
CA LEU A 161 -5.09 18.23 7.49
C LEU A 161 -5.17 18.57 5.99
N HIS A 162 -5.71 19.74 5.63
CA HIS A 162 -5.75 20.19 4.24
C HIS A 162 -4.34 20.24 3.62
N VAL A 163 -3.35 20.75 4.37
CA VAL A 163 -1.95 20.77 3.94
C VAL A 163 -1.39 19.36 3.81
N PHE A 164 -1.60 18.50 4.82
CA PHE A 164 -1.10 17.13 4.80
C PHE A 164 -1.67 16.31 3.63
N LEU A 165 -2.95 16.46 3.31
CA LEU A 165 -3.61 15.75 2.20
C LEU A 165 -3.05 16.09 0.82
N LYS A 166 -2.23 17.14 0.68
CA LYS A 166 -1.47 17.40 -0.57
C LYS A 166 -0.36 16.37 -0.79
N GLN A 167 0.12 15.72 0.27
CA GLN A 167 1.16 14.67 0.23
C GLN A 167 0.61 13.24 0.36
N VAL A 168 -0.67 13.09 0.73
CA VAL A 168 -1.32 11.78 0.80
C VAL A 168 -1.76 11.35 -0.60
N VAL A 169 -1.23 10.22 -1.06
CA VAL A 169 -1.46 9.70 -2.42
C VAL A 169 -2.28 8.41 -2.47
N GLY A 170 -2.43 7.73 -1.33
CA GLY A 170 -3.17 6.48 -1.29
C GLY A 170 -3.74 6.11 0.07
N LEU A 171 -4.69 5.19 0.01
CA LEU A 171 -5.32 4.55 1.16
C LEU A 171 -5.14 3.04 1.02
N ASP A 172 -4.72 2.41 2.10
CA ASP A 172 -4.28 1.02 2.17
C ASP A 172 -5.06 0.29 3.27
N LEU A 173 -5.29 -1.01 3.10
CA LEU A 173 -5.90 -1.90 4.09
C LEU A 173 -4.89 -2.96 4.47
N VAL A 174 -4.69 -3.17 5.77
CA VAL A 174 -3.65 -4.06 6.30
C VAL A 174 -4.19 -4.96 7.42
N ASP A 175 -3.32 -5.73 8.06
CA ASP A 175 -3.52 -6.83 9.02
C ASP A 175 -3.33 -8.21 8.37
N ASP A 176 -3.01 -9.20 9.20
CA ASP A 176 -2.73 -10.59 8.83
C ASP A 176 -3.83 -11.18 7.93
N GLU A 177 -3.51 -11.32 6.64
CA GLU A 177 -4.43 -11.89 5.65
C GLU A 177 -4.71 -13.38 5.88
N SER A 178 -3.87 -14.09 6.64
CA SER A 178 -4.05 -15.53 6.89
C SER A 178 -5.15 -15.85 7.90
N LYS A 179 -5.63 -14.85 8.65
CA LYS A 179 -6.72 -15.03 9.61
C LYS A 179 -7.99 -15.52 8.91
N PRO A 180 -8.63 -16.60 9.38
CA PRO A 180 -9.87 -17.09 8.79
C PRO A 180 -10.97 -16.03 8.83
N GLU A 181 -11.67 -15.87 7.72
CA GLU A 181 -12.81 -14.97 7.61
C GLU A 181 -14.02 -15.68 7.00
N ARG A 182 -15.21 -15.18 7.32
CA ARG A 182 -16.45 -15.68 6.72
C ARG A 182 -16.69 -14.92 5.43
N ARG A 183 -16.60 -15.61 4.28
CA ARG A 183 -16.90 -15.01 2.98
C ARG A 183 -18.26 -14.30 3.00
N PRO A 184 -18.36 -13.07 2.48
CA PRO A 184 -19.62 -12.34 2.46
C PRO A 184 -20.66 -13.07 1.63
N THR A 185 -21.93 -12.98 2.06
CA THR A 185 -23.08 -13.40 1.26
C THR A 185 -23.73 -12.20 0.57
N LYS A 186 -24.71 -12.43 -0.32
CA LYS A 186 -25.46 -11.34 -0.98
C LYS A 186 -26.22 -10.46 0.03
N HIS A 187 -26.59 -11.02 1.18
CA HIS A 187 -27.43 -10.37 2.20
C HIS A 187 -26.61 -9.95 3.42
N MET A 188 -25.40 -9.43 3.21
CA MET A 188 -24.59 -8.91 4.31
C MET A 188 -25.26 -7.69 4.95
N PRO A 189 -25.25 -7.57 6.29
CA PRO A 189 -25.74 -6.39 6.99
C PRO A 189 -25.05 -5.11 6.51
N THR A 190 -25.73 -3.98 6.61
CA THR A 190 -25.12 -2.65 6.40
C THR A 190 -24.13 -2.32 7.53
N PRO A 191 -23.23 -1.33 7.36
CA PRO A 191 -22.18 -1.06 8.35
C PRO A 191 -22.72 -0.68 9.74
N ASP A 192 -23.85 0.01 9.79
CA ASP A 192 -24.56 0.39 11.02
C ASP A 192 -25.22 -0.81 11.69
N GLN A 193 -25.63 -1.81 10.91
CA GLN A 193 -26.19 -3.07 11.40
C GLN A 193 -25.11 -4.10 11.77
N TRP A 194 -23.86 -3.92 11.31
CA TRP A 194 -22.74 -4.75 11.71
C TRP A 194 -22.31 -4.42 13.14
N THR A 195 -23.03 -4.97 14.11
CA THR A 195 -22.84 -4.73 15.55
C THR A 195 -22.34 -5.97 16.29
N ASN A 196 -22.13 -7.09 15.58
CA ASN A 196 -21.59 -8.31 16.15
C ASN A 196 -20.09 -8.16 16.49
N VAL A 197 -19.53 -9.12 17.20
CA VAL A 197 -18.12 -9.12 17.66
C VAL A 197 -17.12 -9.55 16.59
N PHE A 198 -17.59 -10.14 15.48
CA PHE A 198 -16.72 -10.65 14.44
C PHE A 198 -16.19 -9.53 13.55
N ASN A 199 -14.95 -9.70 13.10
CA ASN A 199 -14.35 -8.80 12.13
C ASN A 199 -15.06 -8.97 10.77
N PRO A 200 -15.47 -7.89 10.08
CA PRO A 200 -15.95 -7.98 8.71
C PRO A 200 -14.90 -8.60 7.80
N ALA A 201 -15.34 -9.35 6.79
CA ALA A 201 -14.44 -9.93 5.78
C ALA A 201 -13.70 -8.85 5.00
N PHE A 202 -12.53 -9.18 4.45
CA PHE A 202 -11.71 -8.27 3.66
C PHE A 202 -12.50 -7.58 2.53
N SER A 203 -13.30 -8.34 1.79
CA SER A 203 -14.11 -7.83 0.68
C SER A 203 -15.17 -6.80 1.14
N TYR A 204 -15.67 -6.93 2.37
CA TYR A 204 -16.57 -5.96 2.99
C TYR A 204 -15.84 -4.65 3.29
N TYR A 205 -14.66 -4.72 3.92
CA TYR A 205 -13.79 -3.56 4.12
C TYR A 205 -13.46 -2.86 2.80
N ALA A 206 -13.00 -3.63 1.80
CA ALA A 206 -12.62 -3.12 0.50
C ALA A 206 -13.78 -2.38 -0.19
N TYR A 207 -14.99 -2.94 -0.15
CA TYR A 207 -16.18 -2.30 -0.75
C TYR A 207 -16.50 -0.96 -0.11
N TYR A 208 -16.65 -0.89 1.22
CA TYR A 208 -17.06 0.36 1.88
C TYR A 208 -15.94 1.41 1.87
N CYS A 209 -14.67 0.98 1.94
CA CYS A 209 -13.54 1.90 1.75
C CYS A 209 -13.53 2.45 0.32
N TYR A 210 -13.70 1.60 -0.68
CA TYR A 210 -13.79 2.02 -2.08
C TYR A 210 -14.95 2.98 -2.33
N ALA A 211 -16.16 2.68 -1.84
CA ALA A 211 -17.36 3.48 -2.09
C ALA A 211 -17.23 4.90 -1.49
N ASN A 212 -16.76 5.00 -0.25
CA ASN A 212 -16.50 6.28 0.40
C ASN A 212 -15.37 7.04 -0.31
N LEU A 213 -14.26 6.37 -0.60
CA LEU A 213 -13.11 6.99 -1.27
C LEU A 213 -13.46 7.47 -2.69
N TYR A 214 -14.27 6.71 -3.42
CA TYR A 214 -14.75 7.11 -4.75
C TYR A 214 -15.56 8.41 -4.68
N THR A 215 -16.51 8.47 -3.75
CA THR A 215 -17.37 9.65 -3.56
C THR A 215 -16.55 10.85 -3.11
N LEU A 216 -15.66 10.66 -2.14
CA LEU A 216 -14.71 11.67 -1.67
C LEU A 216 -13.84 12.19 -2.81
N ASN A 217 -13.25 11.30 -3.61
CA ASN A 217 -12.39 11.70 -4.72
C ASN A 217 -13.15 12.48 -5.77
N LYS A 218 -14.41 12.15 -6.06
CA LYS A 218 -15.23 12.93 -7.00
C LYS A 218 -15.52 14.33 -6.49
N LEU A 219 -15.72 14.50 -5.18
CA LEU A 219 -15.85 15.81 -4.55
C LEU A 219 -14.52 16.60 -4.53
N ARG A 220 -13.40 15.93 -4.23
CA ARG A 220 -12.07 16.56 -4.25
C ARG A 220 -11.69 17.00 -5.65
N GLU A 221 -11.95 16.16 -6.66
CA GLU A 221 -11.74 16.46 -8.08
C GLU A 221 -12.57 17.66 -8.53
N SER A 222 -13.85 17.75 -8.15
CA SER A 222 -14.70 18.90 -8.51
C SER A 222 -14.25 20.23 -7.90
N LYS A 223 -13.48 20.17 -6.81
CA LYS A 223 -12.84 21.32 -6.15
C LYS A 223 -11.38 21.55 -6.58
N GLY A 224 -10.86 20.78 -7.55
CA GLY A 224 -9.47 20.88 -7.99
C GLY A 224 -8.43 20.45 -6.94
N MET A 225 -8.83 19.65 -5.95
CA MET A 225 -7.96 19.14 -4.89
C MET A 225 -7.33 17.79 -5.27
N THR A 226 -6.25 17.42 -4.58
CA THR A 226 -5.58 16.11 -4.74
C THR A 226 -6.52 14.95 -4.41
N THR A 227 -6.46 13.86 -5.17
CA THR A 227 -7.25 12.64 -4.93
C THR A 227 -6.39 11.53 -4.33
N ILE A 228 -7.01 10.61 -3.60
CA ILE A 228 -6.35 9.51 -2.87
C ILE A 228 -6.67 8.18 -3.55
N LYS A 229 -5.67 7.40 -3.97
CA LYS A 229 -5.89 6.13 -4.67
C LYS A 229 -6.08 4.96 -3.70
N PHE A 230 -7.03 4.08 -3.97
CA PHE A 230 -7.17 2.84 -3.21
C PHE A 230 -6.08 1.83 -3.61
N ARG A 231 -5.17 1.51 -2.69
CA ARG A 231 -3.98 0.66 -2.90
C ARG A 231 -3.75 -0.31 -1.73
N PRO A 232 -4.67 -1.29 -1.52
CA PRO A 232 -4.60 -2.19 -0.37
C PRO A 232 -3.48 -3.22 -0.47
N HIS A 233 -3.02 -3.73 0.68
CA HIS A 233 -2.38 -5.04 0.76
C HIS A 233 -3.42 -6.11 0.43
N SER A 234 -3.06 -7.01 -0.50
CA SER A 234 -3.98 -8.06 -0.94
C SER A 234 -3.26 -9.25 -1.56
N GLY A 235 -3.65 -10.44 -1.10
CA GLY A 235 -3.20 -11.70 -1.67
C GLY A 235 -1.75 -12.04 -1.33
N GLU A 236 -1.22 -11.53 -0.22
CA GLU A 236 -0.01 -12.05 0.39
C GLU A 236 -0.27 -13.45 0.98
N ALA A 237 -1.36 -13.54 1.74
CA ALA A 237 -1.89 -14.75 2.34
C ALA A 237 -3.42 -14.77 2.17
N GLY A 238 -4.14 -15.52 3.00
CA GLY A 238 -5.59 -15.54 2.97
C GLY A 238 -6.22 -16.20 1.74
N ASP A 239 -7.46 -15.82 1.49
CA ASP A 239 -8.33 -16.40 0.48
C ASP A 239 -8.26 -15.64 -0.86
N ILE A 240 -8.58 -16.34 -1.95
CA ILE A 240 -8.42 -15.85 -3.32
C ILE A 240 -9.42 -14.73 -3.66
N ASP A 241 -10.52 -14.61 -2.92
CA ASP A 241 -11.53 -13.58 -3.12
C ASP A 241 -11.03 -12.18 -2.74
N HIS A 242 -9.98 -12.07 -1.91
CA HIS A 242 -9.29 -10.79 -1.67
C HIS A 242 -8.84 -10.17 -2.99
N LEU A 243 -8.18 -10.98 -3.83
CA LEU A 243 -7.68 -10.58 -5.15
C LEU A 243 -8.81 -10.31 -6.15
N ALA A 244 -9.95 -11.00 -6.01
CA ALA A 244 -11.13 -10.72 -6.83
C ALA A 244 -11.78 -9.38 -6.45
N ALA A 245 -11.89 -9.08 -5.14
CA ALA A 245 -12.43 -7.82 -4.65
C ALA A 245 -11.52 -6.63 -5.03
N THR A 246 -10.20 -6.78 -4.88
CA THR A 246 -9.24 -5.73 -5.26
C THR A 246 -9.10 -5.57 -6.76
N PHE A 247 -9.28 -6.63 -7.57
CA PHE A 247 -9.35 -6.49 -9.02
C PHE A 247 -10.45 -5.50 -9.45
N LEU A 248 -11.59 -5.55 -8.77
CA LEU A 248 -12.76 -4.72 -9.06
C LEU A 248 -12.62 -3.29 -8.52
N THR A 249 -11.97 -3.10 -7.37
CA THR A 249 -12.03 -1.86 -6.59
C THR A 249 -10.71 -1.09 -6.53
N ALA A 250 -9.57 -1.77 -6.55
CA ALA A 250 -8.26 -1.17 -6.34
C ALA A 250 -7.66 -0.57 -7.61
N HIS A 251 -6.77 0.40 -7.42
CA HIS A 251 -5.90 0.90 -8.47
C HIS A 251 -4.69 -0.03 -8.66
N ASN A 252 -3.98 -0.28 -7.56
CA ASN A 252 -2.83 -1.19 -7.46
C ASN A 252 -2.96 -2.01 -6.17
N ILE A 253 -2.18 -3.06 -6.00
CA ILE A 253 -2.11 -3.81 -4.74
C ILE A 253 -0.66 -4.01 -4.29
N ALA A 254 -0.47 -4.18 -2.98
CA ALA A 254 0.77 -4.75 -2.44
C ALA A 254 0.66 -6.28 -2.40
N HIS A 255 1.79 -6.96 -2.64
CA HIS A 255 1.97 -8.43 -2.72
C HIS A 255 1.37 -9.12 -3.96
N GLY A 256 0.12 -9.56 -3.93
CA GLY A 256 -0.47 -10.35 -5.02
C GLY A 256 0.11 -11.77 -5.21
N ILE A 257 0.83 -12.33 -4.23
CA ILE A 257 1.45 -13.66 -4.27
C ILE A 257 0.44 -14.74 -4.69
N ASN A 258 -0.76 -14.71 -4.11
CA ASN A 258 -1.81 -15.69 -4.33
C ASN A 258 -2.39 -15.67 -5.75
N LEU A 259 -2.05 -14.71 -6.61
CA LEU A 259 -2.34 -14.79 -8.05
C LEU A 259 -1.71 -16.03 -8.69
N ARG A 260 -0.67 -16.63 -8.08
CA ARG A 260 -0.12 -17.92 -8.52
C ARG A 260 -1.10 -19.08 -8.42
N LYS A 261 -2.14 -18.96 -7.59
CA LYS A 261 -3.16 -20.00 -7.32
C LYS A 261 -4.39 -19.88 -8.21
N SER A 262 -4.54 -18.78 -8.94
CA SER A 262 -5.68 -18.54 -9.84
C SER A 262 -5.21 -18.05 -11.21
N PRO A 263 -5.13 -18.94 -12.22
CA PRO A 263 -4.79 -18.55 -13.59
C PRO A 263 -5.72 -17.47 -14.15
N VAL A 264 -7.02 -17.53 -13.80
CA VAL A 264 -8.03 -16.56 -14.27
C VAL A 264 -7.76 -15.17 -13.72
N LEU A 265 -7.60 -15.03 -12.41
CA LEU A 265 -7.32 -13.72 -11.81
C LEU A 265 -5.98 -13.18 -12.30
N GLN A 266 -4.95 -14.02 -12.37
CA GLN A 266 -3.66 -13.60 -12.88
C GLN A 266 -3.75 -13.04 -14.32
N TYR A 267 -4.52 -13.69 -15.18
CA TYR A 267 -4.75 -13.22 -16.54
C TYR A 267 -5.56 -11.92 -16.57
N LEU A 268 -6.55 -11.76 -15.69
CA LEU A 268 -7.30 -10.51 -15.56
C LEU A 268 -6.41 -9.34 -15.09
N TYR A 269 -5.54 -9.56 -14.11
CA TYR A 269 -4.56 -8.56 -13.66
C TYR A 269 -3.57 -8.19 -14.77
N TYR A 270 -3.16 -9.16 -15.59
CA TYR A 270 -2.36 -8.92 -16.78
C TYR A 270 -3.10 -8.03 -17.79
N LEU A 271 -4.32 -8.39 -18.19
CA LEU A 271 -5.09 -7.63 -19.18
C LEU A 271 -5.39 -6.20 -18.70
N ALA A 272 -5.74 -6.05 -17.42
CA ALA A 272 -6.04 -4.76 -16.82
C ALA A 272 -4.78 -3.96 -16.44
N GLN A 273 -3.60 -4.57 -16.51
CA GLN A 273 -2.31 -3.99 -16.10
C GLN A 273 -2.34 -3.38 -14.69
N ILE A 274 -3.04 -4.04 -13.76
CA ILE A 274 -3.09 -3.62 -12.35
C ILE A 274 -1.70 -3.82 -11.73
N GLY A 275 -1.18 -2.78 -11.09
CA GLY A 275 0.15 -2.78 -10.48
C GLY A 275 0.26 -3.69 -9.26
N LEU A 276 1.35 -4.45 -9.19
CA LEU A 276 1.73 -5.30 -8.08
C LEU A 276 3.04 -4.80 -7.47
N ALA A 277 2.98 -4.18 -6.29
CA ALA A 277 4.16 -3.83 -5.50
C ALA A 277 4.54 -5.01 -4.61
N MET A 278 5.57 -5.75 -4.99
CA MET A 278 5.94 -7.02 -4.35
C MET A 278 7.20 -6.84 -3.52
N SER A 279 7.25 -7.46 -2.34
CA SER A 279 8.42 -7.43 -1.44
C SER A 279 8.97 -8.84 -1.19
N PRO A 280 9.71 -9.43 -2.16
CA PRO A 280 10.20 -10.80 -2.08
C PRO A 280 10.99 -11.16 -0.82
N LEU A 281 11.87 -10.28 -0.31
CA LEU A 281 12.60 -10.54 0.93
C LEU A 281 11.67 -10.58 2.15
N SER A 282 10.68 -9.68 2.24
CA SER A 282 9.64 -9.74 3.27
C SER A 282 8.87 -11.05 3.20
N ASN A 283 8.42 -11.41 2.01
CA ASN A 283 7.65 -12.62 1.80
C ASN A 283 8.45 -13.88 2.18
N ASN A 284 9.76 -13.88 1.93
CA ASN A 284 10.67 -14.93 2.37
C ASN A 284 10.75 -15.08 3.89
N SER A 285 10.71 -13.96 4.62
CA SER A 285 10.76 -13.97 6.09
C SER A 285 9.44 -14.43 6.74
N LEU A 286 8.31 -14.32 6.03
CA LEU A 286 6.99 -14.49 6.63
C LEU A 286 6.14 -15.63 6.07
N PHE A 287 6.10 -15.83 4.75
CA PHE A 287 5.05 -16.64 4.13
C PHE A 287 5.53 -17.61 3.06
N LEU A 288 6.63 -17.29 2.37
CA LEU A 288 7.00 -18.00 1.15
C LEU A 288 8.50 -17.91 0.88
N ASP A 289 9.18 -19.05 0.93
CA ASP A 289 10.58 -19.20 0.52
C ASP A 289 10.90 -18.45 -0.79
N TYR A 290 12.02 -17.74 -0.80
CA TYR A 290 12.42 -16.78 -1.84
C TYR A 290 12.40 -17.40 -3.24
N HIS A 291 12.94 -18.62 -3.39
CA HIS A 291 12.97 -19.32 -4.68
C HIS A 291 11.58 -19.71 -5.21
N ARG A 292 10.58 -19.77 -4.32
CA ARG A 292 9.20 -20.08 -4.66
C ARG A 292 8.37 -18.82 -4.91
N ASN A 293 8.91 -17.62 -4.73
CA ASN A 293 8.19 -16.37 -4.98
C ASN A 293 7.77 -16.28 -6.46
N PRO A 294 6.51 -15.89 -6.76
CA PRO A 294 6.02 -15.86 -8.14
C PRO A 294 6.45 -14.61 -8.93
N PHE A 295 7.14 -13.63 -8.32
CA PHE A 295 7.61 -12.42 -8.99
C PHE A 295 8.28 -12.67 -10.35
N PRO A 296 9.32 -13.53 -10.49
CA PRO A 296 9.98 -13.72 -11.78
C PRO A 296 9.02 -14.24 -12.84
N MET A 297 8.08 -15.12 -12.48
CA MET A 297 7.06 -15.62 -13.40
C MET A 297 6.05 -14.55 -13.80
N PHE A 298 5.64 -13.69 -12.87
CA PHE A 298 4.74 -12.56 -13.18
C PHE A 298 5.43 -11.55 -14.10
N PHE A 299 6.70 -11.23 -13.84
CA PHE A 299 7.50 -10.36 -14.69
C PHE A 299 7.66 -10.93 -16.10
N LEU A 300 8.01 -12.22 -16.24
CA LEU A 300 8.14 -12.87 -17.54
C LEU A 300 6.82 -12.85 -18.33
N ARG A 301 5.68 -13.06 -17.66
CA ARG A 301 4.34 -12.99 -18.26
C ARG A 301 3.88 -11.57 -18.60
N GLY A 302 4.60 -10.54 -18.15
CA GLY A 302 4.29 -9.14 -18.44
C GLY A 302 3.19 -8.55 -17.57
N LEU A 303 3.00 -9.10 -16.37
CA LEU A 303 2.23 -8.41 -15.34
C LEU A 303 2.98 -7.13 -14.93
N ASN A 304 2.22 -6.11 -14.54
CA ASN A 304 2.75 -4.83 -14.08
C ASN A 304 3.31 -5.00 -12.65
N VAL A 305 4.52 -5.54 -12.53
CA VAL A 305 5.19 -5.77 -11.25
C VAL A 305 6.27 -4.72 -10.96
N SER A 306 6.45 -4.41 -9.69
CA SER A 306 7.57 -3.63 -9.14
C SER A 306 8.08 -4.26 -7.85
N LEU A 307 9.36 -4.03 -7.53
CA LEU A 307 9.96 -4.44 -6.25
C LEU A 307 9.79 -3.33 -5.20
N SER A 308 9.49 -3.74 -3.97
CA SER A 308 9.36 -2.89 -2.77
C SER A 308 10.03 -3.56 -1.56
N THR A 309 10.26 -2.79 -0.49
CA THR A 309 11.05 -3.23 0.67
C THR A 309 10.23 -3.70 1.87
N ASP A 310 8.95 -3.33 1.94
CA ASP A 310 8.07 -3.58 3.09
C ASP A 310 8.59 -2.94 4.40
N ASP A 311 9.28 -3.72 5.25
CA ASP A 311 9.82 -3.36 6.55
C ASP A 311 11.37 -3.38 6.56
N PRO A 312 12.06 -2.35 6.01
CA PRO A 312 13.52 -2.30 5.94
C PRO A 312 14.24 -2.62 7.24
N LEU A 313 13.74 -2.09 8.37
CA LEU A 313 14.34 -2.28 9.69
C LEU A 313 14.38 -3.75 10.11
N GLN A 314 13.34 -4.52 9.77
CA GLN A 314 13.21 -5.92 10.13
C GLN A 314 13.96 -6.84 9.16
N ILE A 315 14.01 -6.48 7.88
CA ILE A 315 14.32 -7.42 6.78
C ILE A 315 15.72 -7.21 6.19
N HIS A 316 16.13 -5.95 6.04
CA HIS A 316 17.28 -5.60 5.21
C HIS A 316 18.55 -5.45 6.06
N LEU A 317 19.70 -5.74 5.47
CA LEU A 317 21.00 -5.72 6.16
C LEU A 317 21.91 -4.59 5.68
N THR A 318 21.57 -3.95 4.56
CA THR A 318 22.36 -2.87 3.99
C THR A 318 21.78 -1.50 4.32
N LYS A 319 22.59 -0.44 4.10
CA LYS A 319 22.14 0.95 4.22
C LYS A 319 21.13 1.36 3.14
N GLU A 320 21.09 0.65 2.02
CA GLU A 320 20.24 0.95 0.87
C GLU A 320 19.27 -0.20 0.63
N PRO A 321 18.19 -0.32 1.43
CA PRO A 321 17.33 -1.51 1.45
C PRO A 321 16.72 -1.79 0.07
N LEU A 322 16.27 -0.77 -0.66
CA LEU A 322 15.71 -0.97 -1.99
C LEU A 322 16.75 -1.51 -2.98
N VAL A 323 18.00 -1.07 -2.89
CA VAL A 323 19.08 -1.56 -3.76
C VAL A 323 19.42 -3.01 -3.44
N GLU A 324 19.39 -3.39 -2.15
CA GLU A 324 19.53 -4.78 -1.72
C GLU A 324 18.43 -5.68 -2.29
N GLU A 325 17.16 -5.27 -2.24
CA GLU A 325 16.03 -6.00 -2.83
C GLU A 325 16.25 -6.25 -4.34
N TYR A 326 16.65 -5.21 -5.10
CA TYR A 326 16.95 -5.34 -6.53
C TYR A 326 18.19 -6.21 -6.79
N SER A 327 19.23 -6.10 -5.96
CA SER A 327 20.51 -6.81 -6.15
C SER A 327 20.37 -8.31 -5.91
N ILE A 328 19.63 -8.70 -4.87
CA ILE A 328 19.33 -10.10 -4.57
C ILE A 328 18.41 -10.67 -5.65
N ALA A 329 17.34 -9.95 -6.04
CA ALA A 329 16.45 -10.36 -7.11
C ALA A 329 17.21 -10.57 -8.43
N ALA A 330 18.11 -9.65 -8.79
CA ALA A 330 18.95 -9.75 -9.98
C ALA A 330 19.84 -11.00 -9.97
N SER A 331 20.51 -11.24 -8.84
CA SER A 331 21.45 -12.35 -8.69
C SER A 331 20.75 -13.71 -8.69
N VAL A 332 19.65 -13.83 -7.94
CA VAL A 332 18.93 -15.09 -7.76
C VAL A 332 18.08 -15.44 -8.99
N TRP A 333 17.38 -14.45 -9.58
CA TRP A 333 16.51 -14.68 -10.75
C TRP A 333 17.18 -14.37 -12.09
N LYS A 334 18.48 -14.02 -12.08
CA LYS A 334 19.28 -13.73 -13.27
C LYS A 334 18.70 -12.61 -14.14
N LEU A 335 18.24 -11.54 -13.50
CA LEU A 335 17.68 -10.37 -14.19
C LEU A 335 18.82 -9.55 -14.80
N SER A 336 18.65 -9.16 -16.07
CA SER A 336 19.55 -8.24 -16.76
C SER A 336 19.30 -6.79 -16.34
N ALA A 337 20.23 -5.89 -16.69
CA ALA A 337 20.03 -4.46 -16.49
C ALA A 337 18.76 -3.93 -17.16
N CYS A 338 18.42 -4.44 -18.35
CA CYS A 338 17.18 -4.12 -19.06
C CYS A 338 15.94 -4.50 -18.23
N ASP A 339 15.98 -5.67 -17.58
CA ASP A 339 14.87 -6.15 -16.74
C ASP A 339 14.72 -5.28 -15.48
N LEU A 340 15.82 -4.97 -14.81
CA LEU A 340 15.81 -4.09 -13.62
C LEU A 340 15.32 -2.68 -13.97
N CYS A 341 15.73 -2.13 -15.11
CA CYS A 341 15.26 -0.83 -15.58
C CYS A 341 13.76 -0.87 -15.93
N GLU A 342 13.25 -1.97 -16.50
CA GLU A 342 11.81 -2.15 -16.74
C GLU A 342 11.01 -2.18 -15.43
N ILE A 343 11.50 -2.91 -14.43
CA ILE A 343 10.88 -3.00 -13.09
C ILE A 343 10.88 -1.63 -12.40
N ALA A 344 12.01 -0.92 -12.43
CA ALA A 344 12.13 0.43 -11.86
C ALA A 344 11.26 1.45 -12.62
N ARG A 345 11.17 1.36 -13.95
CA ARG A 345 10.24 2.18 -14.73
C ARG A 345 8.79 1.92 -14.29
N ASN A 346 8.40 0.66 -14.13
CA ASN A 346 7.04 0.30 -13.70
C ASN A 346 6.70 0.84 -12.31
N SER A 347 7.66 0.85 -11.37
CA SER A 347 7.43 1.43 -10.04
C SER A 347 7.06 2.92 -10.12
N VAL A 348 7.69 3.69 -11.03
CA VAL A 348 7.32 5.10 -11.28
C VAL A 348 5.91 5.21 -11.84
N TYR A 349 5.50 4.33 -12.76
CA TYR A 349 4.11 4.31 -13.25
C TYR A 349 3.12 4.05 -12.11
N GLN A 350 3.43 3.08 -11.26
CA GLN A 350 2.58 2.67 -10.14
C GLN A 350 2.51 3.72 -9.02
N SER A 351 3.53 4.57 -8.87
CA SER A 351 3.63 5.55 -7.79
C SER A 351 2.53 6.62 -7.79
N GLY A 352 2.39 7.30 -6.67
CA GLY A 352 1.47 8.41 -6.42
C GLY A 352 2.04 9.79 -6.73
N PHE A 353 3.31 9.89 -7.15
CA PHE A 353 3.95 11.18 -7.44
C PHE A 353 3.27 11.95 -8.58
N SER A 354 3.49 13.26 -8.59
CA SER A 354 2.87 14.18 -9.55
C SER A 354 3.26 13.88 -11.00
N HIS A 355 2.40 14.27 -11.94
CA HIS A 355 2.69 14.18 -13.37
C HIS A 355 4.00 14.88 -13.75
N ALA A 356 4.30 16.02 -13.11
CA ALA A 356 5.52 16.78 -13.34
C ALA A 356 6.77 15.94 -13.00
N LEU A 357 6.77 15.29 -11.84
CA LEU A 357 7.88 14.44 -11.40
C LEU A 357 8.00 13.18 -12.27
N LYS A 358 6.88 12.52 -12.59
CA LYS A 358 6.91 11.36 -13.50
C LYS A 358 7.45 11.73 -14.89
N SER A 359 7.00 12.86 -15.44
CA SER A 359 7.51 13.37 -16.72
C SER A 359 9.01 13.66 -16.66
N HIS A 360 9.48 14.19 -15.53
CA HIS A 360 10.90 14.40 -15.29
C HIS A 360 11.67 13.08 -15.18
N TRP A 361 11.18 12.07 -14.48
CA TRP A 361 11.93 10.82 -14.28
C TRP A 361 11.92 9.88 -15.48
N ILE A 362 10.80 9.72 -16.16
CA ILE A 362 10.62 8.67 -17.17
C ILE A 362 10.22 9.19 -18.57
N GLY A 363 10.11 10.52 -18.72
CA GLY A 363 9.91 11.19 -20.01
C GLY A 363 8.55 11.87 -20.14
N LYS A 364 8.51 12.96 -20.92
CA LYS A 364 7.32 13.82 -21.05
C LYS A 364 6.08 13.09 -21.55
N GLU A 365 6.30 12.10 -22.40
CA GLU A 365 5.26 11.35 -23.09
C GLU A 365 4.88 10.05 -22.38
N TYR A 366 5.30 9.84 -21.12
CA TYR A 366 5.06 8.59 -20.38
C TYR A 366 3.59 8.18 -20.31
N TYR A 367 2.66 9.12 -20.40
CA TYR A 367 1.22 8.83 -20.39
C TYR A 367 0.75 8.11 -21.66
N LYS A 368 1.55 8.08 -22.74
CA LYS A 368 1.24 7.33 -23.96
C LYS A 368 1.51 5.85 -23.76
N ARG A 369 0.59 5.01 -24.24
CA ARG A 369 0.75 3.56 -24.21
C ARG A 369 1.84 3.09 -25.17
N GLY A 370 2.54 2.03 -24.78
CA GLY A 370 3.48 1.31 -25.65
C GLY A 370 4.83 2.03 -25.81
N PRO A 371 5.59 1.74 -26.88
CA PRO A 371 6.95 2.24 -27.06
C PRO A 371 7.03 3.76 -27.25
N ASN A 372 5.93 4.39 -27.70
CA ASN A 372 5.83 5.85 -27.89
C ASN A 372 5.84 6.65 -26.58
N GLY A 373 5.49 6.01 -25.46
CA GLY A 373 5.58 6.61 -24.12
C GLY A 373 6.87 6.27 -23.38
N ASN A 374 7.93 5.91 -24.11
CA ASN A 374 9.23 5.63 -23.53
C ASN A 374 10.24 6.65 -24.01
N GLU A 375 11.04 7.18 -23.09
CA GLU A 375 12.21 7.99 -23.41
C GLU A 375 13.43 7.23 -22.90
N ILE A 376 14.10 6.47 -23.79
CA ILE A 376 15.18 5.54 -23.41
C ILE A 376 16.32 6.24 -22.65
N GLN A 377 16.59 7.51 -22.94
CA GLN A 377 17.64 8.30 -22.25
C GLN A 377 17.33 8.55 -20.77
N ARG A 378 16.06 8.38 -20.36
CA ARG A 378 15.61 8.53 -18.97
C ARG A 378 15.32 7.19 -18.31
N THR A 379 14.69 6.27 -19.05
CA THR A 379 14.26 4.98 -18.49
C THR A 379 15.33 3.91 -18.57
N ASN A 380 16.30 4.06 -19.49
CA ASN A 380 17.27 3.03 -19.86
C ASN A 380 16.63 1.68 -20.28
N VAL A 381 15.34 1.70 -20.66
CA VAL A 381 14.63 0.52 -21.18
C VAL A 381 14.63 0.59 -22.71
N PRO A 382 15.21 -0.40 -23.42
CA PRO A 382 15.19 -0.46 -24.87
C PRO A 382 13.77 -0.38 -25.45
N HIS A 383 13.57 0.44 -26.47
CA HIS A 383 12.25 0.59 -27.12
C HIS A 383 11.67 -0.75 -27.59
N ILE A 384 12.52 -1.64 -28.13
CA ILE A 384 12.11 -2.97 -28.58
C ILE A 384 11.52 -3.84 -27.46
N ARG A 385 11.97 -3.66 -26.20
CA ARG A 385 11.41 -4.38 -25.04
C ARG A 385 9.95 -3.98 -24.83
N LEU A 386 9.67 -2.68 -24.87
CA LEU A 386 8.31 -2.16 -24.65
C LEU A 386 7.41 -2.38 -25.87
N GLU A 387 7.96 -2.35 -27.07
CA GLU A 387 7.25 -2.75 -28.28
C GLU A 387 6.81 -4.22 -28.21
N PHE A 388 7.70 -5.12 -27.76
CA PHE A 388 7.34 -6.51 -27.51
C PHE A 388 6.22 -6.63 -26.48
N ARG A 389 6.34 -5.98 -25.31
CA ARG A 389 5.30 -5.99 -24.26
C ARG A 389 3.96 -5.50 -24.79
N ASP A 390 3.95 -4.39 -25.52
CA ASP A 390 2.71 -3.78 -26.01
C ASP A 390 2.05 -4.60 -27.12
N ARG A 391 2.84 -5.17 -28.05
CA ARG A 391 2.32 -6.08 -29.08
C ARG A 391 1.67 -7.31 -28.46
N VAL A 392 2.37 -7.98 -27.55
CA VAL A 392 1.86 -9.18 -26.88
C VAL A 392 0.58 -8.84 -26.09
N ASN A 393 0.58 -7.75 -25.33
CA ASN A 393 -0.59 -7.30 -24.57
C ASN A 393 -1.74 -6.77 -25.44
N SER A 394 -1.51 -6.42 -26.71
CA SER A 394 -2.58 -6.01 -27.62
C SER A 394 -3.20 -7.20 -28.35
N VAL A 395 -2.43 -8.27 -28.58
CA VAL A 395 -2.90 -9.50 -29.24
C VAL A 395 -3.90 -10.28 -28.38
N PHE A 396 -3.67 -10.37 -27.07
CA PHE A 396 -4.51 -11.15 -26.17
C PHE A 396 -5.95 -10.61 -25.97
N PRO A 397 -6.17 -9.30 -25.77
CA PRO A 397 -7.49 -8.71 -25.85
C PRO A 397 -8.16 -8.96 -27.20
N GLY A 398 -7.42 -8.95 -28.32
CA GLY A 398 -7.98 -9.26 -29.64
C GLY A 398 -8.51 -10.70 -29.78
N HIS A 399 -8.02 -11.64 -28.97
CA HIS A 399 -8.56 -13.01 -28.90
C HIS A 399 -9.74 -13.13 -27.91
N ALA A 400 -9.73 -12.34 -26.83
CA ALA A 400 -10.80 -12.34 -25.82
C ALA A 400 -12.01 -11.46 -26.23
N LEU A 401 -11.77 -10.42 -27.03
CA LEU A 401 -12.75 -9.44 -27.51
C LEU A 401 -12.81 -9.56 -29.03
N LYS A 402 -13.88 -10.17 -29.56
CA LYS A 402 -14.17 -10.07 -31.01
C LYS A 402 -14.28 -8.59 -31.41
N PRO A 403 -13.82 -8.19 -32.60
CA PRO A 403 -13.69 -6.80 -32.99
C PRO A 403 -15.09 -6.18 -33.16
N LYS A 404 -15.55 -5.46 -32.14
CA LYS A 404 -16.60 -4.44 -32.29
C LYS A 404 -16.02 -3.09 -31.89
N GLY A 405 -15.16 -2.56 -32.76
CA GLY A 405 -14.90 -1.15 -33.04
C GLY A 405 -15.03 -0.08 -31.95
N THR A 406 -14.71 -0.36 -30.68
CA THR A 406 -14.89 0.62 -29.60
C THR A 406 -13.60 0.75 -28.79
N SER A 407 -13.11 1.99 -28.70
CA SER A 407 -11.85 2.35 -28.03
C SER A 407 -11.81 1.90 -26.57
N ILE A 408 -10.70 1.26 -26.19
CA ILE A 408 -10.52 0.49 -24.95
C ILE A 408 -9.72 1.34 -23.95
N THR A 409 -10.39 2.13 -23.11
CA THR A 409 -9.74 2.66 -21.89
C THR A 409 -10.64 2.88 -20.67
N LEU A 410 -11.95 2.66 -20.72
CA LEU A 410 -12.79 2.88 -19.52
C LEU A 410 -14.04 1.99 -19.43
N ILE A 411 -14.40 1.31 -20.52
CA ILE A 411 -15.72 0.70 -20.68
C ILE A 411 -15.87 -0.62 -19.88
N HIS A 412 -14.78 -1.32 -19.53
CA HIS A 412 -14.90 -2.66 -18.93
C HIS A 412 -15.07 -2.72 -17.40
N ARG A 413 -14.72 -1.68 -16.62
CA ARG A 413 -15.01 -1.68 -15.17
C ARG A 413 -16.45 -1.22 -14.85
N ILE A 414 -17.01 -0.32 -15.66
CA ILE A 414 -18.35 0.24 -15.47
C ILE A 414 -19.45 -0.74 -15.94
N TYR A 415 -19.23 -1.49 -17.03
CA TYR A 415 -20.22 -2.46 -17.52
C TYR A 415 -20.40 -3.66 -16.58
N TRP A 416 -19.34 -4.12 -15.90
CA TRP A 416 -19.49 -5.16 -14.87
C TRP A 416 -20.29 -4.66 -13.67
N PHE A 417 -20.10 -3.40 -13.26
CA PHE A 417 -20.84 -2.79 -12.16
C PHE A 417 -22.34 -2.60 -12.48
N THR A 418 -22.70 -2.28 -13.72
CA THR A 418 -24.12 -2.14 -14.11
C THR A 418 -24.86 -3.48 -14.14
N THR A 419 -24.20 -4.57 -14.56
CA THR A 419 -24.80 -5.92 -14.51
C THR A 419 -24.97 -6.43 -13.06
N VAL A 420 -24.03 -6.12 -12.16
CA VAL A 420 -24.18 -6.47 -10.73
C VAL A 420 -25.23 -5.61 -10.03
N LYS A 421 -25.38 -4.32 -10.41
CA LYS A 421 -26.44 -3.46 -9.91
C LYS A 421 -27.83 -3.96 -10.32
N SER A 422 -28.00 -4.48 -11.55
CA SER A 422 -29.25 -5.13 -11.96
C SER A 422 -29.57 -6.41 -11.18
N ILE A 423 -28.56 -7.20 -10.79
CA ILE A 423 -28.76 -8.42 -10.00
C ILE A 423 -29.04 -8.13 -8.51
N MET A 424 -28.66 -6.95 -8.01
CA MET A 424 -28.88 -6.55 -6.61
C MET A 424 -30.15 -5.71 -6.40
N VAL A 425 -30.71 -5.08 -7.44
CA VAL A 425 -31.87 -4.16 -7.32
C VAL A 425 -33.17 -4.74 -7.90
N SER A 426 -33.15 -5.80 -8.72
CA SER A 426 -34.38 -6.38 -9.31
C SER A 426 -35.05 -7.46 -8.44
N GLY A 427 -35.14 -7.24 -7.12
CA GLY A 427 -35.73 -8.16 -6.15
C GLY A 427 -36.89 -7.57 -5.33
N SER A 428 -37.46 -6.46 -5.78
CA SER A 428 -38.68 -5.87 -5.19
C SER A 428 -39.61 -5.45 -6.31
N ASN A 429 -40.47 -6.39 -6.69
CA ASN A 429 -41.87 -6.16 -7.05
C ASN A 429 -42.69 -7.23 -6.35
#